data_AF-A0A933MB84-F1
#
_entry.id   AF-A0A933MB84-F1
#
_cell.length_a   1.000
_cell.length_b   1.000
_cell.length_c   1.000
_cell.angle_alpha   90.00
_cell.angle_beta   90.00
_cell.angle_gamma   90.00
#
_symmetry.space_group_name_H-M   'P 1'
#
loop_
_entity.id
_entity.type
_entity.pdbx_description
1 polymer ?
#
loop_
_entity_poly.entity_id
_entity_poly.type
_entity_poly.pdbx_seq_one_letter_code
_entity_poly.pdbx_strand_id
1 'polypeptide(L)'
;MTRKENWNDGVALPPGLTVAAIRKSIQYVEKESSELVEIYLEQANVFSAIMGIFGAKALDAFSVYEKSKDSNVAQQRFPDLRRRGSGRNPPPDSCLESKASKRPWALQSHYDHAGWYVIWRYWVDPTMSVDPGRSVTIWRVEVVRLEKNDWKYEGSGAGKQGGGRTHTFGLRWPAEKLRDKAVYERLDIRIQGGKVVPANGE
;
A
#
# COMPACT_ATOMS: atom_id res chain seq x y z
N MET A 1 -0.13 -15.28 -12.94
CA MET A 1 -1.46 -15.23 -12.29
C MET A 1 -1.27 -15.59 -10.82
N THR A 2 -1.95 -14.94 -9.87
CA THR A 2 -1.77 -15.23 -8.42
C THR A 2 -2.20 -16.65 -8.08
N ARG A 3 -1.39 -17.42 -7.36
CA ARG A 3 -1.71 -18.80 -6.94
C ARG A 3 -2.68 -18.82 -5.75
N LYS A 4 -3.40 -19.93 -5.53
CA LYS A 4 -4.45 -20.02 -4.50
C LYS A 4 -3.86 -20.03 -3.09
N GLU A 5 -2.76 -20.74 -2.92
CA GLU A 5 -1.98 -20.89 -1.69
C GLU A 5 -1.38 -19.58 -1.17
N ASN A 6 -1.31 -18.55 -2.01
CA ASN A 6 -0.82 -17.23 -1.63
C ASN A 6 -1.88 -16.36 -0.92
N TRP A 7 -3.11 -16.85 -0.75
CA TRP A 7 -4.21 -16.09 -0.16
C TRP A 7 -4.54 -16.58 1.24
N ASN A 8 -4.78 -15.63 2.15
CA ASN A 8 -5.21 -15.89 3.51
C ASN A 8 -6.62 -15.33 3.74
N ASP A 9 -7.62 -16.23 3.72
CA ASP A 9 -9.03 -15.88 3.93
C ASP A 9 -9.37 -15.55 5.40
N GLY A 10 -8.43 -15.76 6.33
CA GLY A 10 -8.59 -15.43 7.75
C GLY A 10 -8.33 -13.96 8.10
N VAL A 11 -7.85 -13.15 7.15
CA VAL A 11 -7.60 -11.72 7.38
C VAL A 11 -8.89 -10.93 7.29
N ALA A 12 -9.20 -10.17 8.34
CA ALA A 12 -10.34 -9.26 8.34
C ALA A 12 -10.19 -8.19 7.24
N LEU A 13 -11.25 -8.00 6.46
CA LEU A 13 -11.33 -7.00 5.40
C LEU A 13 -12.28 -5.85 5.78
N PRO A 14 -12.04 -4.63 5.26
CA PRO A 14 -13.00 -3.54 5.38
C PRO A 14 -14.37 -3.92 4.81
N PRO A 15 -15.47 -3.34 5.33
CA PRO A 15 -16.82 -3.66 4.91
C PRO A 15 -17.02 -3.65 3.39
N GLY A 16 -17.28 -4.83 2.83
CA GLY A 16 -17.57 -5.04 1.41
C GLY A 16 -16.35 -5.09 0.49
N LEU A 17 -15.12 -4.92 0.98
CA LEU A 17 -13.92 -5.24 0.22
C LEU A 17 -13.80 -6.76 0.08
N THR A 18 -13.46 -7.24 -1.11
CA THR A 18 -13.36 -8.67 -1.40
C THR A 18 -11.96 -9.05 -1.86
N VAL A 19 -11.57 -10.31 -1.60
CA VAL A 19 -10.34 -10.92 -2.14
C VAL A 19 -10.29 -10.80 -3.67
N ALA A 20 -11.43 -10.96 -4.35
CA ALA A 20 -11.53 -10.81 -5.80
C ALA A 20 -11.16 -9.40 -6.28
N ALA A 21 -11.60 -8.35 -5.56
CA ALA A 21 -11.24 -6.97 -5.86
C ALA A 21 -9.73 -6.73 -5.66
N ILE A 22 -9.15 -7.25 -4.57
CA ILE A 22 -7.71 -7.14 -4.29
C ILE A 22 -6.91 -7.86 -5.38
N ARG A 23 -7.34 -9.06 -5.81
CA ARG A 23 -6.69 -9.82 -6.89
C ARG A 23 -6.64 -9.06 -8.21
N LYS A 24 -7.77 -8.47 -8.62
CA LYS A 24 -7.81 -7.62 -9.83
C LYS A 24 -6.94 -6.37 -9.66
N SER A 25 -6.90 -5.82 -8.44
CA SER A 25 -6.07 -4.65 -8.13
C SER A 25 -4.58 -4.93 -8.24
N ILE A 26 -4.12 -6.08 -7.75
CA ILE A 26 -2.73 -6.54 -7.92
C ILE A 26 -2.36 -6.57 -9.42
N GLN A 27 -3.19 -7.21 -10.25
CA GLN A 27 -2.93 -7.33 -11.68
C GLN A 27 -2.83 -5.97 -12.36
N TYR A 28 -3.70 -5.03 -12.01
CA TYR A 28 -3.66 -3.66 -12.51
C TYR A 28 -2.38 -2.94 -12.06
N VAL A 29 -2.07 -2.97 -10.76
CA VAL A 29 -0.90 -2.26 -10.21
C VAL A 29 0.40 -2.76 -10.83
N GLU A 30 0.60 -4.08 -10.93
CA GLU A 30 1.79 -4.67 -11.55
C GLU A 30 1.92 -4.25 -13.02
N LYS A 31 0.81 -4.29 -13.77
CA LYS A 31 0.80 -3.89 -15.18
C LYS A 31 1.20 -2.42 -15.36
N GLU A 32 0.52 -1.50 -14.67
CA GLU A 32 0.72 -0.07 -14.87
C GLU A 32 2.07 0.43 -14.34
N SER A 33 2.63 -0.25 -13.33
CA SER A 33 3.92 0.14 -12.74
C SER A 33 5.13 -0.40 -13.48
N SER A 34 4.98 -1.45 -14.29
CA SER A 34 6.09 -2.05 -15.04
C SER A 34 6.73 -1.08 -16.03
N GLU A 35 5.97 -0.12 -16.55
CA GLU A 35 6.44 0.95 -17.46
C GLU A 35 7.19 2.09 -16.74
N LEU A 36 7.23 2.08 -15.39
CA LEU A 36 7.73 3.18 -14.58
C LEU A 36 8.96 2.82 -13.74
N VAL A 37 9.64 1.71 -14.06
CA VAL A 37 10.78 1.18 -13.30
C VAL A 37 11.92 2.20 -13.17
N GLU A 38 12.15 3.03 -14.18
CA GLU A 38 13.16 4.09 -14.11
C GLU A 38 12.91 5.06 -12.93
N ILE A 39 11.64 5.36 -12.64
CA ILE A 39 11.30 6.20 -11.48
C ILE A 39 11.68 5.50 -10.17
N TYR A 40 11.62 4.16 -10.10
CA TYR A 40 12.07 3.44 -8.92
C TYR A 40 13.58 3.56 -8.71
N LEU A 41 14.35 3.43 -9.79
CA LEU A 41 15.81 3.50 -9.76
C LEU A 41 16.30 4.91 -9.35
N GLU A 42 15.61 5.95 -9.84
CA GLU A 42 15.93 7.34 -9.52
C GLU A 42 15.36 7.80 -8.17
N GLN A 43 14.08 7.49 -7.90
CA GLN A 43 13.31 8.01 -6.77
C GLN A 43 12.32 7.00 -6.19
N ALA A 44 12.83 5.96 -5.52
CA ALA A 44 12.02 4.89 -4.93
C ALA A 44 10.85 5.36 -4.02
N ASN A 45 10.97 6.51 -3.35
CA ASN A 45 9.87 7.08 -2.53
C ASN A 45 8.73 7.62 -3.39
N VAL A 46 9.05 8.28 -4.52
CA VAL A 46 8.05 8.72 -5.50
C VAL A 46 7.39 7.51 -6.15
N PHE A 47 8.17 6.48 -6.47
CA PHE A 47 7.63 5.23 -6.97
C PHE A 47 6.66 4.57 -5.98
N SER A 48 6.99 4.52 -4.68
CA SER A 48 6.05 4.07 -3.64
C SER A 48 4.75 4.90 -3.62
N ALA A 49 4.81 6.22 -3.80
CA ALA A 49 3.60 7.04 -3.89
C ALA A 49 2.75 6.68 -5.12
N ILE A 50 3.38 6.49 -6.29
CA ILE A 50 2.71 6.07 -7.53
C ILE A 50 2.03 4.70 -7.36
N MET A 51 2.72 3.74 -6.74
CA MET A 51 2.15 2.42 -6.44
C MET A 51 0.90 2.52 -5.54
N GLY A 52 0.92 3.38 -4.52
CA GLY A 52 -0.25 3.68 -3.69
C GLY A 52 -1.40 4.29 -4.50
N ILE A 53 -1.11 5.21 -5.42
CA ILE A 53 -2.09 5.84 -6.32
C ILE A 53 -2.72 4.81 -7.26
N PHE A 54 -1.92 3.91 -7.86
CA PHE A 54 -2.46 2.83 -8.69
C PHE A 54 -3.32 1.86 -7.88
N GLY A 55 -2.91 1.53 -6.67
CA GLY A 55 -3.73 0.75 -5.74
C GLY A 55 -5.09 1.41 -5.48
N ALA A 56 -5.11 2.72 -5.24
CA ALA A 56 -6.34 3.47 -5.04
C ALA A 56 -7.22 3.47 -6.30
N LYS A 57 -6.63 3.72 -7.49
CA LYS A 57 -7.34 3.67 -8.77
C LYS A 57 -7.96 2.30 -9.03
N ALA A 58 -7.21 1.23 -8.76
CA ALA A 58 -7.68 -0.13 -8.98
C ALA A 58 -8.83 -0.49 -8.03
N LEU A 59 -8.72 -0.11 -6.75
CA LEU A 59 -9.77 -0.35 -5.77
C LEU A 59 -11.04 0.46 -6.07
N ASP A 60 -10.93 1.69 -6.57
CA ASP A 60 -12.09 2.45 -7.07
C ASP A 60 -12.81 1.69 -8.20
N ALA A 61 -12.06 1.13 -9.13
CA ALA A 61 -12.62 0.40 -10.27
C ALA A 61 -13.20 -0.98 -9.93
N PHE A 62 -12.58 -1.72 -9.00
CA PHE A 62 -12.88 -3.14 -8.78
C PHE A 62 -13.57 -3.46 -7.44
N SER A 63 -13.81 -2.47 -6.58
CA SER A 63 -14.42 -2.67 -5.27
C SER A 63 -15.64 -1.77 -5.02
N VAL A 64 -16.22 -1.90 -3.82
CA VAL A 64 -17.31 -1.03 -3.33
C VAL A 64 -16.83 0.33 -2.83
N TYR A 65 -15.52 0.59 -2.90
CA TYR A 65 -14.92 1.87 -2.53
C TYR A 65 -14.82 2.78 -3.76
N GLU A 66 -14.83 4.09 -3.53
CA GLU A 66 -14.63 5.12 -4.55
C GLU A 66 -13.60 6.13 -4.08
N LYS A 67 -12.93 6.81 -5.02
CA LYS A 67 -12.02 7.90 -4.67
C LYS A 67 -12.73 8.99 -3.89
N SER A 68 -12.13 9.40 -2.77
CA SER A 68 -12.58 10.58 -2.05
C SER A 68 -12.23 11.81 -2.87
N LYS A 69 -13.25 12.46 -3.45
CA LYS A 69 -13.08 13.68 -4.26
C LYS A 69 -13.23 14.91 -3.36
N ASP A 70 -12.24 15.79 -3.40
CA ASP A 70 -12.35 17.18 -2.92
C ASP A 70 -12.10 18.10 -4.13
N SER A 71 -13.09 18.90 -4.51
CA SER A 71 -13.02 19.77 -5.69
C SER A 71 -12.05 20.93 -5.52
N ASN A 72 -11.64 21.22 -4.28
CA ASN A 72 -10.94 22.46 -3.94
C ASN A 72 -9.44 22.27 -3.68
N VAL A 73 -8.93 21.03 -3.74
CA VAL A 73 -7.55 20.73 -3.37
C VAL A 73 -6.96 19.71 -4.35
N ALA A 74 -5.82 20.05 -4.97
CA ALA A 74 -5.07 19.12 -5.83
C ALA A 74 -4.32 18.03 -5.02
N GLN A 75 -4.12 18.26 -3.73
CA GLN A 75 -3.52 17.30 -2.79
C GLN A 75 -4.55 16.26 -2.32
N GLN A 76 -4.11 15.00 -2.26
CA GLN A 76 -4.89 13.91 -1.66
C GLN A 76 -5.09 14.17 -0.17
N ARG A 77 -6.34 14.34 0.26
CA ARG A 77 -6.73 14.28 1.67
C ARG A 77 -7.01 12.84 2.07
N PHE A 78 -6.80 12.52 3.34
CA PHE A 78 -7.29 11.26 3.89
C PHE A 78 -8.83 11.24 3.90
N PRO A 79 -9.47 10.10 3.60
CA PRO A 79 -8.86 8.90 3.03
C PRO A 79 -8.71 8.99 1.51
N ASP A 80 -7.81 8.21 0.93
CA ASP A 80 -7.73 8.01 -0.52
C ASP A 80 -9.08 7.55 -1.11
N LEU A 81 -9.74 6.63 -0.39
CA LEU A 81 -11.00 6.01 -0.79
C LEU A 81 -12.03 6.04 0.34
N ARG A 82 -13.29 6.11 -0.04
CA ARG A 82 -14.44 5.95 0.87
C ARG A 82 -15.40 4.90 0.33
N ARG A 83 -16.16 4.23 1.19
CA ARG A 83 -17.19 3.29 0.75
C ARG A 83 -18.28 4.04 -0.02
N ARG A 84 -18.70 3.54 -1.18
CA ARG A 84 -19.77 4.16 -1.98
C ARG A 84 -21.03 4.35 -1.12
N GLY A 85 -21.59 5.56 -1.13
CA GLY A 85 -22.76 5.92 -0.33
C GLY A 85 -22.46 6.39 1.10
N SER A 86 -21.21 6.43 1.56
CA SER A 86 -20.86 6.86 2.93
C SER A 86 -20.86 8.38 3.15
N GLY A 87 -21.26 9.18 2.16
CA GLY A 87 -21.26 10.65 2.22
C GLY A 87 -19.86 11.28 2.13
N ARG A 88 -19.80 12.60 2.35
CA ARG A 88 -18.55 13.40 2.21
C ARG A 88 -17.59 13.23 3.39
N ASN A 89 -18.11 12.98 4.59
CA ASN A 89 -17.35 12.80 5.82
C ASN A 89 -17.59 11.38 6.36
N PRO A 90 -17.03 10.34 5.71
CA PRO A 90 -17.22 8.96 6.14
C PRO A 90 -16.67 8.71 7.55
N PRO A 91 -17.28 7.81 8.33
CA PRO A 91 -16.66 7.31 9.55
C PRO A 91 -15.40 6.48 9.20
N PRO A 92 -14.43 6.33 10.12
CA PRO A 92 -13.19 5.57 9.91
C PRO A 92 -13.37 4.17 9.30
N ASP A 93 -14.43 3.44 9.66
CA ASP A 93 -14.69 2.10 9.12
C ASP A 93 -15.14 2.09 7.65
N SER A 94 -15.55 3.25 7.13
CA SER A 94 -15.84 3.48 5.72
C SER A 94 -14.69 4.19 4.98
N CYS A 95 -13.59 4.49 5.66
CA CYS A 95 -12.37 5.07 5.11
C CYS A 95 -11.38 3.97 4.72
N LEU A 96 -10.77 4.09 3.54
CA LEU A 96 -9.74 3.17 3.06
C LEU A 96 -8.57 3.95 2.45
N GLU A 97 -7.40 3.81 3.04
CA GLU A 97 -6.16 4.41 2.56
C GLU A 97 -5.35 3.39 1.76
N SER A 98 -4.76 3.81 0.64
CA SER A 98 -3.93 2.97 -0.22
C SER A 98 -2.47 3.41 -0.11
N LYS A 99 -1.63 2.58 0.50
CA LYS A 99 -0.20 2.86 0.66
C LYS A 99 0.63 1.78 0.03
N ALA A 100 1.79 2.13 -0.49
CA ALA A 100 2.77 1.16 -0.93
C ALA A 100 4.10 1.42 -0.25
N SER A 101 4.87 0.35 -0.06
CA SER A 101 6.19 0.44 0.55
C SER A 101 7.04 -0.76 0.17
N LYS A 102 8.28 -0.48 -0.24
CA LYS A 102 9.30 -1.51 -0.51
C LYS A 102 9.83 -2.18 0.74
N ARG A 103 9.65 -1.57 1.92
CA ARG A 103 10.17 -2.08 3.19
C ARG A 103 9.14 -3.03 3.79
N PRO A 104 9.48 -4.27 4.18
CA PRO A 104 8.49 -5.20 4.72
C PRO A 104 7.79 -4.72 6.00
N TRP A 105 8.53 -4.05 6.88
CA TRP A 105 8.06 -3.67 8.23
C TRP A 105 8.10 -2.17 8.47
N ALA A 106 7.69 -1.37 7.47
CA ALA A 106 7.57 0.08 7.63
C ALA A 106 6.43 0.64 6.79
N LEU A 107 5.71 1.60 7.39
CA LEU A 107 4.65 2.36 6.74
C LEU A 107 4.77 3.82 7.16
N GLN A 108 4.70 4.72 6.18
CA GLN A 108 4.64 6.15 6.40
C GLN A 108 3.36 6.71 5.78
N SER A 109 2.80 7.71 6.44
CA SER A 109 1.60 8.41 6.02
C SER A 109 1.78 9.91 6.23
N HIS A 110 1.05 10.71 5.46
CA HIS A 110 0.95 12.15 5.67
C HIS A 110 -0.10 12.53 6.72
N TYR A 111 -0.84 11.53 7.21
CA TYR A 111 -1.92 11.69 8.17
C TYR A 111 -1.86 10.59 9.23
N ASP A 112 -2.26 10.91 10.46
CA ASP A 112 -2.39 10.00 11.60
C ASP A 112 -3.84 9.51 11.80
N HIS A 113 -4.65 9.53 10.74
CA HIS A 113 -6.08 9.21 10.85
C HIS A 113 -6.34 7.73 11.09
N ALA A 114 -7.38 7.47 11.87
CA ALA A 114 -7.97 6.15 12.01
C ALA A 114 -8.71 5.75 10.73
N GLY A 115 -8.55 4.50 10.33
CA GLY A 115 -9.27 3.89 9.20
C GLY A 115 -8.64 2.59 8.75
N TRP A 116 -9.13 2.06 7.63
CA TRP A 116 -8.53 0.89 7.00
C TRP A 116 -7.38 1.30 6.10
N TYR A 117 -6.34 0.47 6.06
CA TYR A 117 -5.17 0.64 5.21
C TYR A 117 -4.96 -0.63 4.41
N VAL A 118 -4.83 -0.50 3.09
CA VAL A 118 -4.31 -1.54 2.20
C VAL A 118 -2.87 -1.17 1.86
N ILE A 119 -1.94 -2.06 2.18
CA ILE A 119 -0.51 -1.84 2.02
C ILE A 119 0.02 -2.76 0.92
N TRP A 120 0.44 -2.18 -0.20
CA TRP A 120 1.03 -2.89 -1.33
C TRP A 120 2.54 -3.01 -1.11
N ARG A 121 3.00 -4.23 -0.79
CA ARG A 121 4.43 -4.56 -0.76
C ARG A 121 4.85 -5.02 -2.14
N TYR A 122 5.77 -4.28 -2.72
CA TYR A 122 6.25 -4.52 -4.06
C TYR A 122 7.74 -4.84 -4.06
N TRP A 123 8.14 -5.52 -5.12
CA TRP A 123 9.52 -5.77 -5.45
C TRP A 123 9.73 -5.40 -6.91
N VAL A 124 10.85 -4.72 -7.17
CA VAL A 124 11.28 -4.33 -8.52
C VAL A 124 12.45 -5.22 -8.89
N ASP A 125 12.28 -5.99 -9.96
CA ASP A 125 13.29 -6.83 -10.58
C ASP A 125 13.41 -6.44 -12.07
N PRO A 126 14.27 -5.48 -12.42
CA PRO A 126 14.45 -5.05 -13.81
C PRO A 126 14.91 -6.18 -14.74
N THR A 127 15.50 -7.25 -14.19
CA THR A 127 15.98 -8.40 -14.97
C THR A 127 14.87 -9.39 -15.30
N MET A 128 13.70 -9.25 -14.67
CA MET A 128 12.54 -10.15 -14.82
C MET A 128 12.91 -11.62 -14.56
N SER A 129 13.88 -11.84 -13.68
CA SER A 129 14.41 -13.17 -13.33
C SER A 129 13.41 -14.00 -12.53
N VAL A 130 12.55 -13.34 -11.75
CA VAL A 130 11.54 -14.03 -10.92
C VAL A 130 10.23 -14.24 -11.66
N ASP A 131 9.79 -13.23 -12.40
CA ASP A 131 8.58 -13.30 -13.20
C ASP A 131 8.88 -12.80 -14.62
N PRO A 132 9.05 -13.71 -15.59
CA PRO A 132 9.25 -13.32 -16.98
C PRO A 132 8.15 -12.37 -17.48
N GLY A 133 8.57 -11.23 -18.05
CA GLY A 133 7.66 -10.20 -18.54
C GLY A 133 7.08 -9.28 -17.46
N ARG A 134 7.59 -9.32 -16.22
CA ARG A 134 7.19 -8.43 -15.13
C ARG A 134 8.41 -7.89 -14.39
N SER A 135 8.59 -6.58 -14.47
CA SER A 135 9.65 -5.88 -13.74
C SER A 135 9.21 -5.41 -12.35
N VAL A 136 7.90 -5.39 -12.09
CA VAL A 136 7.32 -5.03 -10.80
C VAL A 136 6.33 -6.10 -10.36
N THR A 137 6.54 -6.61 -9.15
CA THR A 137 5.73 -7.67 -8.57
C THR A 137 5.20 -7.20 -7.22
N ILE A 138 3.88 -7.29 -7.02
CA ILE A 138 3.31 -7.23 -5.69
C ILE A 138 3.53 -8.59 -5.06
N TRP A 139 4.34 -8.65 -4.00
CA TRP A 139 4.65 -9.91 -3.33
C TRP A 139 3.85 -10.08 -2.05
N ARG A 140 3.29 -9.00 -1.49
CA ARG A 140 2.44 -9.07 -0.30
C ARG A 140 1.46 -7.90 -0.27
N VAL A 141 0.22 -8.18 0.15
CA VAL A 141 -0.80 -7.16 0.40
C VAL A 141 -1.29 -7.33 1.82
N GLU A 142 -1.13 -6.27 2.63
CA GLU A 142 -1.59 -6.25 4.01
C GLU A 142 -2.85 -5.40 4.12
N VAL A 143 -3.84 -5.87 4.88
CA VAL A 143 -5.07 -5.14 5.16
C VAL A 143 -5.22 -5.02 6.67
N VAL A 144 -5.26 -3.79 7.16
CA VAL A 144 -5.23 -3.52 8.60
C VAL A 144 -6.09 -2.31 8.95
N ARG A 145 -6.81 -2.39 10.06
CA ARG A 145 -7.47 -1.26 10.70
C ARG A 145 -6.48 -0.62 11.66
N LEU A 146 -6.17 0.66 11.47
CA LEU A 146 -5.25 1.42 12.32
C LEU A 146 -6.00 2.54 13.04
N GLU A 147 -5.60 2.79 14.28
CA GLU A 147 -6.09 3.87 15.12
C GLU A 147 -5.12 5.04 15.16
N LYS A 148 -5.59 6.22 15.59
CA LYS A 148 -4.73 7.42 15.70
C LYS A 148 -3.48 7.17 16.54
N ASN A 149 -3.64 6.43 17.64
CA ASN A 149 -2.55 6.12 18.56
C ASN A 149 -1.53 5.11 18.00
N ASP A 150 -1.82 4.46 16.87
CA ASP A 150 -0.85 3.61 16.17
C ASP A 150 0.22 4.43 15.44
N TRP A 151 0.03 5.75 15.31
CA TRP A 151 0.96 6.63 14.61
C TRP A 151 1.92 7.35 15.57
N LYS A 152 3.14 7.58 15.10
CA LYS A 152 4.12 8.47 15.72
C LYS A 152 4.51 9.56 14.73
N TYR A 153 4.62 10.79 15.21
CA TYR A 153 5.10 11.90 14.40
C TYR A 153 6.60 11.72 14.10
N GLU A 154 6.98 11.76 12.83
CA GLU A 154 8.36 11.64 12.34
C GLU A 154 8.82 12.97 11.71
N GLY A 155 8.68 14.06 12.47
CA GLY A 155 9.06 15.40 12.01
C GLY A 155 10.51 15.48 11.49
N SER A 156 10.77 16.37 10.54
CA SER A 156 12.13 16.63 10.06
C SER A 156 12.89 17.54 11.03
N GLY A 157 14.11 17.17 11.39
CA GLY A 157 15.04 18.01 12.16
C GLY A 157 15.56 19.25 11.42
N ALA A 158 15.04 19.58 10.24
CA ALA A 158 15.29 20.84 9.59
C ALA A 158 14.62 21.94 10.44
N GLY A 159 15.43 22.83 11.01
CA GLY A 159 14.96 23.87 11.94
C GLY A 159 13.85 24.75 11.34
N LYS A 160 13.23 25.58 12.21
CA LYS A 160 12.08 26.46 11.92
C LYS A 160 12.20 27.38 10.68
N GLN A 161 13.35 27.45 10.03
CA GLN A 161 13.67 28.39 8.96
C GLN A 161 13.92 27.77 7.58
N GLY A 162 13.76 26.46 7.36
CA GLY A 162 13.97 25.93 6.01
C GLY A 162 13.60 24.47 5.81
N GLY A 163 12.43 24.22 5.20
CA GLY A 163 12.07 22.93 4.64
C GLY A 163 10.58 22.63 4.71
N GLY A 164 9.80 23.08 3.72
CA GLY A 164 8.35 22.90 3.61
C GLY A 164 7.90 21.46 3.32
N ARG A 165 8.30 20.48 4.14
CA ARG A 165 7.76 19.12 4.05
C ARG A 165 6.44 19.00 4.80
N THR A 166 5.46 18.40 4.12
CA THR A 166 4.21 17.88 4.68
C THR A 166 4.50 17.01 5.92
N HIS A 167 3.66 17.12 6.95
CA HIS A 167 3.74 16.27 8.15
C HIS A 167 3.89 14.79 7.75
N THR A 168 4.76 14.05 8.47
CA THR A 168 5.00 12.63 8.23
C THR A 168 4.79 11.86 9.53
N PHE A 169 4.06 10.77 9.43
CA PHE A 169 3.76 9.87 10.54
C PHE A 169 4.23 8.47 10.18
N GLY A 170 5.00 7.86 11.09
CA GLY A 170 5.40 6.46 11.00
C GLY A 170 4.48 5.59 11.83
N LEU A 171 4.28 4.34 11.41
CA LEU A 171 3.56 3.34 12.20
C LEU A 171 4.39 2.93 13.43
N ARG A 172 3.78 2.92 14.61
CA ARG A 172 4.35 2.36 15.84
C ARG A 172 4.30 0.83 15.77
N TRP A 173 5.37 0.19 16.24
CA TRP A 173 5.50 -1.28 16.31
C TRP A 173 5.01 -2.00 15.04
N PRO A 174 5.56 -1.65 13.86
CA PRO A 174 5.02 -2.13 12.58
C PRO A 174 5.04 -3.66 12.47
N ALA A 175 6.05 -4.33 13.01
CA ALA A 175 6.11 -5.79 13.02
C ALA A 175 5.00 -6.45 13.84
N GLU A 176 4.49 -5.79 14.88
CA GLU A 176 3.35 -6.27 15.67
C GLU A 176 2.04 -5.96 14.96
N LYS A 177 1.86 -4.70 14.53
CA LYS A 177 0.62 -4.23 13.91
C LYS A 177 0.30 -4.91 12.57
N LEU A 178 1.33 -5.29 11.83
CA LEU A 178 1.20 -5.90 10.50
C LEU A 178 1.35 -7.42 10.52
N ARG A 179 1.61 -8.01 11.68
CA ARG A 179 1.64 -9.47 11.84
C ARG A 179 0.30 -10.06 11.47
N ASP A 180 0.32 -11.11 10.65
CA ASP A 180 -0.86 -11.85 10.21
C ASP A 180 -1.93 -10.97 9.52
N LYS A 181 -1.54 -9.81 8.97
CA LYS A 181 -2.42 -8.91 8.20
C LYS A 181 -2.30 -9.09 6.70
N ALA A 182 -1.45 -10.01 6.24
CA ALA A 182 -1.28 -10.30 4.82
C ALA A 182 -2.47 -11.12 4.30
N VAL A 183 -3.35 -10.50 3.51
CA VAL A 183 -4.42 -11.19 2.77
C VAL A 183 -3.86 -11.92 1.54
N TYR A 184 -2.74 -11.42 1.03
CA TYR A 184 -1.99 -12.02 -0.06
C TYR A 184 -0.50 -11.98 0.27
N GLU A 185 0.20 -13.09 0.09
CA GLU A 185 1.65 -13.20 0.21
C GLU A 185 2.20 -14.27 -0.73
N ARG A 186 3.24 -13.95 -1.49
CA ARG A 186 3.92 -14.88 -2.39
C ARG A 186 4.86 -15.77 -1.61
N LEU A 187 4.61 -17.08 -1.66
CA LEU A 187 5.43 -18.09 -0.98
C LEU A 187 6.81 -18.31 -1.66
N ASP A 188 6.95 -17.94 -2.93
CA ASP A 188 8.20 -18.00 -3.68
C ASP A 188 9.09 -16.76 -3.48
N ILE A 189 8.72 -15.87 -2.57
CA ILE A 189 9.46 -14.66 -2.19
C ILE A 189 9.62 -14.65 -0.67
N ARG A 190 10.84 -14.41 -0.20
CA ARG A 190 11.16 -14.35 1.25
C ARG A 190 11.91 -13.07 1.61
N ILE A 191 11.93 -12.77 2.91
CA ILE A 191 12.72 -11.67 3.46
C ILE A 191 14.02 -12.26 4.04
N GLN A 192 15.16 -11.86 3.50
CA GLN A 192 16.49 -12.25 3.99
C GLN A 192 17.36 -11.00 4.17
N GLY A 193 17.92 -10.81 5.37
CA GLY A 193 18.73 -9.62 5.69
C GLY A 193 17.97 -8.30 5.51
N GLY A 194 16.65 -8.30 5.69
CA GLY A 194 15.79 -7.13 5.48
C GLY A 194 15.49 -6.79 4.01
N LYS A 195 15.93 -7.63 3.07
CA LYS A 195 15.67 -7.50 1.63
C LYS A 195 14.72 -8.59 1.16
N VAL A 196 13.97 -8.28 0.12
CA VAL A 196 13.11 -9.23 -0.59
C VAL A 196 13.97 -10.01 -1.57
N VAL A 197 13.90 -11.35 -1.53
CA VAL A 197 14.68 -12.25 -2.39
C VAL A 197 13.79 -13.42 -2.87
N PRO A 198 14.12 -14.07 -4.00
CA PRO A 198 13.47 -15.33 -4.37
C PRO A 198 13.67 -16.40 -3.30
N ALA A 199 12.68 -17.25 -3.07
CA ALA A 199 12.80 -18.38 -2.16
C ALA A 199 13.69 -19.50 -2.73
N ASN A 200 13.73 -19.66 -4.06
CA ASN A 200 14.45 -20.74 -4.76
C ASN A 200 15.95 -20.43 -5.00
N GLY A 201 16.56 -19.55 -4.21
CA GLY A 201 17.96 -19.14 -4.35
C GLY A 201 18.91 -19.84 -3.38
N GLU A 202 18.86 -21.17 -3.31
CA GLU A 202 19.95 -22.02 -2.79
C GLU A 202 20.69 -22.68 -3.95
#